data_AF-D3LTM7-F1
#
_entry.id   AF-D3LTM7-F1
#
_cell.length_a   1.000
_cell.length_b   1.000
_cell.length_c   1.000
_cell.angle_alpha   90.00
_cell.angle_beta   90.00
_cell.angle_gamma   90.00
#
_symmetry.space_group_name_H-M   'P 1'
#
loop_
_entity.id
_entity.type
_entity.pdbx_description
1 polymer ?
#
loop_
_entity_poly.entity_id
_entity_poly.type
_entity_poly.pdbx_seq_one_letter_code
_entity_poly.pdbx_strand_id
1 'polypeptide(L)'
;MQTLFTNNSGMTPPCIDEISPQSFHSPAGDLRYDLHHVLPYTGSLLIANHFLHAYFMPFGFQLPHAFEKVFELTFSRGLFVQVRDRSRDAKRLRLEYAEPLSAGKKLRIRLGGMIGQSEEYGFDEELIAQYMDLSYDTKYLF
;
A
#
# COMPACT_ATOMS: atom_id res chain seq x y z
N MET A 1 9.32 -8.72 -22.48
CA MET A 1 9.00 -8.59 -21.05
C MET A 1 7.59 -9.08 -20.85
N GLN A 2 7.39 -10.18 -20.11
CA GLN A 2 6.05 -10.62 -19.69
C GLN A 2 5.67 -9.85 -18.43
N THR A 3 4.53 -9.16 -18.49
CA THR A 3 3.95 -8.45 -17.36
C THR A 3 3.25 -9.47 -16.47
N LEU A 4 3.66 -9.58 -15.20
CA LEU A 4 3.05 -10.50 -14.24
C LEU A 4 1.76 -9.88 -13.70
N PHE A 5 0.61 -10.48 -14.00
CA PHE A 5 -0.66 -10.09 -13.39
C PHE A 5 -0.97 -11.06 -12.24
N THR A 6 -1.23 -10.54 -11.04
CA THR A 6 -1.38 -11.33 -9.80
C THR A 6 -2.81 -11.78 -9.52
N ASN A 7 -3.75 -11.60 -10.46
CA ASN A 7 -5.07 -12.22 -10.39
C ASN A 7 -5.17 -13.25 -11.53
N ASN A 8 -5.07 -14.53 -11.20
CA ASN A 8 -5.03 -15.58 -12.23
C ASN A 8 -6.42 -16.08 -12.67
N SER A 9 -7.53 -15.55 -12.14
CA SER A 9 -8.91 -15.95 -12.51
C SER A 9 -9.16 -17.48 -12.56
N GLY A 10 -8.46 -18.26 -11.72
CA GLY A 10 -8.55 -19.72 -11.70
C GLY A 10 -7.70 -20.45 -12.76
N MET A 11 -6.84 -19.74 -13.49
CA MET A 11 -5.86 -20.34 -14.40
C MET A 11 -4.78 -21.09 -13.62
N THR A 12 -4.15 -22.08 -14.24
CA THR A 12 -2.95 -22.72 -13.68
C THR A 12 -1.87 -21.66 -13.46
N PRO A 13 -1.32 -21.52 -12.24
CA PRO A 13 -0.27 -20.52 -12.03
C PRO A 13 0.96 -20.86 -12.87
N PRO A 14 1.63 -19.86 -13.47
CA PRO A 14 2.73 -20.10 -14.38
C PRO A 14 3.98 -20.59 -13.64
N CYS A 15 4.78 -21.45 -14.26
CA CYS A 15 6.17 -21.58 -13.83
C CYS A 15 6.94 -20.31 -14.20
N ILE A 16 7.76 -19.81 -13.28
CA ILE A 16 8.65 -18.67 -13.49
C ILE A 16 10.07 -19.21 -13.38
N ASP A 17 10.90 -19.07 -14.40
CA ASP A 17 12.29 -19.59 -14.39
C ASP A 17 12.37 -21.07 -14.00
N GLU A 18 11.49 -21.89 -14.56
CA GLU A 18 11.36 -23.33 -14.26
C GLU A 18 10.95 -23.64 -12.80
N ILE A 19 10.72 -22.61 -11.97
CA ILE A 19 10.26 -22.74 -10.60
C ILE A 19 8.73 -22.77 -10.60
N SER A 20 8.18 -23.90 -10.16
CA SER A 20 6.76 -24.05 -9.91
C SER A 20 6.33 -23.30 -8.64
N PRO A 21 5.10 -22.77 -8.60
CA PRO A 21 4.55 -22.20 -7.38
C PRO A 21 4.52 -23.22 -6.24
N GLN A 22 4.77 -22.77 -5.03
CA GLN A 22 4.50 -23.52 -3.82
C GLN A 22 3.22 -23.02 -3.17
N SER A 23 2.43 -23.94 -2.63
CA SER A 23 1.29 -23.56 -1.79
C SER A 23 1.79 -22.82 -0.55
N PHE A 24 1.18 -21.68 -0.30
CA PHE A 24 1.42 -20.83 0.84
C PHE A 24 0.07 -20.32 1.32
N HIS A 25 -0.04 -19.78 2.53
CA HIS A 25 -1.27 -19.11 2.94
C HIS A 25 -0.90 -17.72 3.45
N SER A 26 -1.46 -16.71 2.79
CA SER A 26 -1.30 -15.31 3.15
C SER A 26 -2.62 -14.57 2.91
N PRO A 27 -2.91 -13.52 3.70
CA PRO A 27 -4.04 -12.63 3.42
C PRO A 27 -4.07 -12.07 1.99
N ALA A 28 -2.92 -12.04 1.30
CA ALA A 28 -2.77 -11.50 -0.05
C ALA A 28 -2.66 -12.56 -1.16
N GLY A 29 -2.75 -13.85 -0.83
CA GLY A 29 -2.74 -14.94 -1.82
C GLY A 29 -2.13 -16.26 -1.30
N ASP A 30 -2.42 -17.36 -2.00
CA ASP A 30 -2.07 -18.72 -1.56
C ASP A 30 -0.86 -19.35 -2.28
N LEU A 31 -0.04 -18.52 -2.96
CA LEU A 31 1.09 -19.00 -3.76
C LEU A 31 2.37 -18.24 -3.42
N ARG A 32 3.48 -18.97 -3.40
CA ARG A 32 4.84 -18.44 -3.24
C ARG A 32 5.75 -18.93 -4.36
N TYR A 33 6.64 -18.06 -4.82
CA TYR A 33 7.77 -18.41 -5.68
C TYR A 33 9.07 -18.04 -4.99
N ASP A 34 9.98 -19.01 -4.88
CA ASP A 34 11.31 -18.80 -4.31
C ASP A 34 12.29 -18.43 -5.43
N LEU A 35 12.20 -17.19 -5.93
CA LEU A 35 13.00 -16.70 -7.05
C LEU A 35 14.34 -16.14 -6.57
N HIS A 36 15.43 -16.47 -7.27
CA HIS A 36 16.78 -16.00 -6.97
C HIS A 36 17.27 -14.96 -7.98
N HIS A 37 16.44 -13.96 -8.26
CA HIS A 37 16.80 -12.86 -9.15
C HIS A 37 17.58 -11.76 -8.44
N VAL A 38 18.70 -11.36 -9.04
CA VAL A 38 19.33 -10.08 -8.69
C VAL A 38 18.46 -8.97 -9.26
N LEU A 39 17.95 -8.11 -8.38
CA LEU A 39 17.23 -6.90 -8.77
C LEU A 39 18.24 -5.74 -8.85
N PRO A 40 18.63 -5.26 -10.05
CA PRO A 40 19.49 -4.08 -10.20
C PRO A 40 18.72 -2.77 -9.91
N TYR A 41 17.89 -2.78 -8.87
CA TYR A 41 16.98 -1.71 -8.51
C TYR A 41 17.75 -0.43 -8.20
N THR A 42 17.30 0.66 -8.81
CA THR A 42 17.78 2.01 -8.51
C THR A 42 16.56 2.86 -8.19
N GLY A 43 16.52 3.38 -6.97
CA GLY A 43 15.35 4.07 -6.43
C GLY A 43 15.30 3.99 -4.90
N SER A 44 14.18 4.38 -4.33
CA SER A 44 13.98 4.40 -2.88
C SER A 44 12.81 3.50 -2.44
N LEU A 45 12.99 2.85 -1.30
CA LEU A 45 11.94 2.13 -0.59
C LEU A 45 11.62 2.87 0.71
N LEU A 46 10.33 3.03 1.01
CA LEU A 46 9.88 3.56 2.29
C LEU A 46 9.59 2.40 3.25
N ILE A 47 10.23 2.43 4.41
CA ILE A 47 9.94 1.54 5.53
C ILE A 47 9.30 2.37 6.63
N ALA A 48 8.08 1.99 7.02
CA ALA A 48 7.29 2.75 7.96
C ALA A 48 6.86 1.89 9.15
N ASN A 49 6.73 2.51 10.33
CA ASN A 49 6.34 1.83 11.57
C ASN A 49 5.54 2.78 12.48
N HIS A 50 4.82 2.21 13.46
CA HIS A 50 3.90 2.89 14.37
C HIS A 50 2.76 3.55 13.59
N PHE A 51 1.87 2.69 13.09
CA PHE A 51 0.70 3.11 12.33
C PHE A 51 -0.28 3.89 13.19
N LEU A 52 -0.79 5.00 12.65
CA LEU A 52 -1.75 5.89 13.28
C LEU A 52 -3.15 5.59 12.73
N HIS A 53 -3.97 4.88 13.51
CA HIS A 53 -5.32 4.48 13.10
C HIS A 53 -6.24 5.63 12.67
N ALA A 54 -5.98 6.86 13.11
CA ALA A 54 -6.70 8.06 12.67
C ALA A 54 -6.60 8.29 11.14
N TYR A 55 -5.50 7.84 10.52
CA TYR A 55 -5.22 7.97 9.09
C TYR A 55 -5.46 6.66 8.33
N PHE A 56 -6.24 5.74 8.89
CA PHE A 56 -6.50 4.46 8.24
C PHE A 56 -7.29 4.61 6.95
N MET A 57 -6.76 3.97 5.91
CA MET A 57 -7.41 3.85 4.62
C MET A 57 -8.05 2.47 4.45
N PRO A 58 -9.38 2.38 4.26
CA PRO A 58 -10.06 1.10 4.10
C PRO A 58 -9.77 0.44 2.76
N PHE A 59 -9.36 1.21 1.74
CA PHE A 59 -9.05 0.72 0.41
C PHE A 59 -7.69 1.23 -0.07
N GLY A 60 -6.98 0.40 -0.82
CA GLY A 60 -5.67 0.73 -1.38
C GLY A 60 -4.52 0.66 -0.38
N PHE A 61 -3.44 1.37 -0.69
CA PHE A 61 -2.24 1.39 0.15
C PHE A 61 -2.34 2.44 1.24
N GLN A 62 -1.75 2.14 2.40
CA GLN A 62 -1.60 3.14 3.47
C GLN A 62 -0.53 4.15 3.05
N LEU A 63 -0.85 5.45 3.10
CA LEU A 63 0.10 6.50 2.77
C LEU A 63 1.20 6.60 3.85
N PRO A 64 2.44 7.00 3.51
CA PRO A 64 3.54 7.02 4.48
C PRO A 64 3.30 7.97 5.66
N HIS A 65 2.52 9.04 5.48
CA HIS A 65 2.17 9.93 6.57
C HIS A 65 1.18 9.33 7.58
N ALA A 66 0.59 8.16 7.31
CA ALA A 66 -0.19 7.41 8.30
C ALA A 66 0.69 6.73 9.37
N PHE A 67 2.01 6.92 9.34
CA PHE A 67 2.96 6.31 10.27
C PHE A 67 3.79 7.35 11.00
N GLU A 68 4.12 7.10 12.27
CA GLU A 68 4.96 8.03 13.04
C GLU A 68 6.41 8.02 12.57
N LYS A 69 6.94 6.83 12.26
CA LYS A 69 8.32 6.64 11.82
C LYS A 69 8.35 6.23 10.36
N VAL A 70 9.08 6.98 9.55
CA VAL A 70 9.22 6.72 8.11
C VAL A 70 10.69 6.89 7.73
N PHE A 71 11.28 5.83 7.16
CA PHE A 71 12.64 5.84 6.65
C PHE A 71 12.64 5.57 5.15
N GLU A 72 13.35 6.41 4.42
CA GLU A 72 13.62 6.24 3.00
C GLU A 72 14.98 5.58 2.84
N LEU A 73 15.00 4.38 2.25
CA LEU A 73 16.20 3.63 1.93
C LEU A 73 16.45 3.74 0.43
N THR A 74 17.56 4.37 0.04
CA THR A 74 17.94 4.55 -1.36
C THR A 74 18.92 3.47 -1.80
N PHE A 75 18.68 2.94 -2.99
CA PHE A 75 19.47 1.89 -3.63
C PHE A 75 19.97 2.35 -5.00
N SER A 76 21.15 1.86 -5.40
CA SER A 76 21.69 2.02 -6.75
C SER A 76 22.22 0.69 -7.25
N ARG A 77 21.67 0.21 -8.37
CA ARG A 77 21.99 -1.09 -8.97
C ARG A 77 21.93 -2.24 -7.93
N GLY A 78 20.91 -2.21 -7.06
CA GLY A 78 20.69 -3.19 -6.01
C GLY A 78 21.54 -3.01 -4.74
N LEU A 79 22.46 -2.04 -4.71
CA LEU A 79 23.28 -1.75 -3.54
C LEU A 79 22.61 -0.68 -2.67
N PHE A 80 22.56 -0.90 -1.36
CA PHE A 80 22.14 0.11 -0.40
C PHE A 80 23.12 1.28 -0.38
N VAL A 81 22.60 2.50 -0.56
CA VAL A 81 23.40 3.73 -0.66
C VAL A 81 23.20 4.61 0.56
N GLN A 82 21.95 4.82 0.97
CA GLN A 82 21.62 5.82 1.99
C GLN A 82 20.32 5.48 2.70
N VAL A 83 20.21 5.91 3.96
CA VAL A 83 18.94 6.03 4.68
C VAL A 83 18.69 7.49 5.04
N ARG A 84 17.44 7.94 4.88
CA ARG A 84 16.97 9.25 5.33
C ARG A 84 15.74 9.08 6.22
N ASP A 85 15.78 9.70 7.40
CA ASP A 85 14.60 9.80 8.26
C ASP A 85 13.64 10.86 7.70
N ARG A 86 12.44 10.42 7.32
CA ARG A 86 11.34 11.22 6.77
C ARG A 86 10.21 11.43 7.78
N SER A 87 10.38 11.03 9.02
CA SER A 87 9.33 11.08 10.06
C SER A 87 8.82 12.51 10.31
N ARG A 88 9.68 13.52 10.17
CA ARG A 88 9.28 14.94 10.29
C ARG A 88 8.47 15.41 9.09
N ASP A 89 8.84 14.98 7.89
CA ASP A 89 8.12 15.32 6.66
C ASP A 89 6.73 14.66 6.69
N ALA A 90 6.66 13.38 7.07
CA ALA A 90 5.41 12.66 7.33
C ALA A 90 4.53 13.35 8.37
N LYS A 91 5.12 13.88 9.46
CA LYS A 91 4.39 14.67 10.46
C LYS A 91 3.82 15.96 9.89
N ARG A 92 4.54 16.64 8.99
CA ARG A 92 4.06 17.88 8.36
C ARG A 92 2.86 17.61 7.47
N LEU A 93 2.94 16.57 6.62
CA LEU A 93 1.82 16.17 5.78
C LEU A 93 0.57 15.88 6.61
N ARG A 94 0.68 15.23 7.77
CA ARG A 94 -0.46 15.02 8.67
C ARG A 94 -1.17 16.30 9.14
N LEU A 95 -0.47 17.44 9.15
CA LEU A 95 -1.06 18.75 9.49
C LEU A 95 -1.77 19.39 8.30
N GLU A 96 -1.31 19.08 7.09
CA GLU A 96 -1.87 19.61 5.85
C GLU A 96 -3.07 18.78 5.36
N TYR A 97 -3.03 17.46 5.58
CA TYR A 97 -4.08 16.52 5.22
C TYR A 97 -5.03 16.26 6.40
N ALA A 98 -6.33 16.41 6.17
CA ALA A 98 -7.35 16.04 7.14
C ALA A 98 -7.41 14.51 7.34
N GLU A 99 -7.93 14.06 8.49
CA GLU A 99 -8.21 12.64 8.70
C GLU A 99 -9.11 12.09 7.58
N PRO A 100 -8.75 10.97 6.94
CA PRO A 100 -9.52 10.43 5.80
C PRO A 100 -10.96 10.08 6.19
N LEU A 101 -11.13 9.61 7.44
CA LEU A 101 -12.42 9.21 8.00
C LEU A 101 -12.82 10.15 9.12
N SER A 102 -13.49 11.24 8.73
CA SER A 102 -14.12 12.15 9.70
C SER A 102 -15.15 11.41 10.58
N ALA A 103 -15.46 11.97 11.75
CA ALA A 103 -16.45 11.39 12.67
C ALA A 103 -17.82 11.15 11.99
N GLY A 104 -18.22 12.06 11.09
CA GLY A 104 -19.44 11.92 10.30
C GLY A 104 -19.40 10.73 9.33
N LYS A 105 -18.28 10.53 8.62
CA LYS A 105 -18.10 9.36 7.72
C LYS A 105 -18.10 8.05 8.52
N LYS A 106 -17.41 7.99 9.66
CA LYS A 106 -17.39 6.82 10.57
C LYS A 106 -18.80 6.43 11.05
N LEU A 107 -19.63 7.41 11.39
CA LEU A 107 -21.01 7.18 11.81
C LEU A 107 -21.87 6.60 10.67
N ARG A 108 -21.73 7.12 9.45
CA ARG A 108 -22.44 6.62 8.25
C ARG A 108 -22.09 5.17 7.93
N ILE A 109 -20.81 4.82 7.96
CA ILE A 109 -20.33 3.45 7.73
C ILE A 109 -20.95 2.50 8.76
N ARG A 110 -20.91 2.88 10.04
CA ARG A 110 -21.47 2.07 11.13
C ARG A 110 -22.98 1.85 11.00
N LEU A 111 -23.72 2.88 10.56
CA LEU A 111 -25.15 2.76 10.25
C LEU A 111 -25.38 1.84 9.06
N GLY A 112 -24.61 1.98 7.97
CA GLY A 112 -24.69 1.13 6.78
C GLY A 112 -24.55 -0.36 7.09
N GLY A 113 -23.55 -0.72 7.92
CA GLY A 113 -23.35 -2.10 8.35
C GLY A 113 -24.52 -2.68 9.16
N MET A 114 -25.26 -1.85 9.91
CA MET A 114 -26.45 -2.29 10.65
C MET A 114 -27.67 -2.55 9.75
N ILE A 115 -27.75 -1.88 8.59
CA ILE A 115 -28.87 -2.02 7.64
C ILE A 115 -28.53 -2.91 6.43
N GLY A 116 -27.42 -3.66 6.50
CA GLY A 116 -27.01 -4.61 5.46
C GLY A 116 -26.61 -3.95 4.13
N GLN A 117 -26.17 -2.69 4.17
CA GLN A 117 -25.62 -2.02 3.00
C GLN A 117 -24.21 -2.55 2.69
N SER A 118 -23.73 -2.34 1.45
CA SER A 118 -22.41 -2.80 1.01
C SER A 118 -21.28 -2.20 1.86
N GLU A 119 -20.12 -2.85 1.87
CA GLU A 119 -18.92 -2.34 2.57
C GLU A 119 -18.47 -0.96 2.06
N GLU A 120 -18.90 -0.58 0.86
CA GLU A 120 -18.64 0.72 0.24
C GLU A 120 -19.57 1.85 0.77
N TYR A 121 -20.62 1.50 1.53
CA TYR A 121 -21.60 2.46 2.02
C TYR A 121 -20.99 3.47 3.01
N GLY A 122 -20.85 4.71 2.56
CA GLY A 122 -20.26 5.81 3.34
C GLY A 122 -18.89 6.27 2.84
N PHE A 123 -18.32 5.57 1.85
CA PHE A 123 -17.15 6.00 1.10
C PHE A 123 -17.60 6.75 -0.15
N ASP A 124 -17.24 8.03 -0.27
CA ASP A 124 -17.49 8.83 -1.47
C ASP A 124 -16.52 8.44 -2.58
N GLU A 125 -16.96 8.54 -3.84
CA GLU A 125 -16.10 8.31 -5.02
C GLU A 125 -14.83 9.16 -4.99
N GLU A 126 -14.87 10.33 -4.34
CA GLU A 126 -13.72 11.20 -4.11
C GLU A 126 -12.66 10.57 -3.19
N LEU A 127 -13.05 9.86 -2.12
CA LEU A 127 -12.10 9.12 -1.27
C LEU A 127 -11.60 7.85 -1.96
N ILE A 128 -12.40 7.23 -2.82
CA ILE A 128 -11.89 6.10 -3.60
C ILE A 128 -10.89 6.63 -4.64
N ALA A 129 -11.22 7.70 -5.35
CA ALA A 129 -10.37 8.31 -6.37
C ALA A 129 -9.07 8.87 -5.78
N GLN A 130 -9.10 9.62 -4.67
CA GLN A 130 -7.90 10.19 -4.04
C GLN A 130 -6.86 9.13 -3.65
N TYR A 131 -7.30 7.91 -3.32
CA TYR A 131 -6.41 6.86 -2.81
C TYR A 131 -6.17 5.73 -3.82
N MET A 132 -7.01 5.62 -4.86
CA MET A 132 -6.77 4.80 -6.05
C MET A 132 -5.96 5.55 -7.12
N ASP A 133 -5.93 6.90 -7.08
CA ASP A 133 -5.04 7.76 -7.85
C ASP A 133 -3.63 7.74 -7.25
N LEU A 134 -3.03 6.54 -7.27
CA LEU A 134 -1.60 6.32 -7.14
C LEU A 134 -0.91 6.68 -8.45
N SER A 135 -1.23 7.85 -9.01
CA SER A 135 -0.30 8.49 -9.92
C SER A 135 1.04 8.63 -9.19
N TYR A 136 2.11 8.61 -9.98
CA TYR A 136 3.50 8.68 -9.52
C TYR A 136 3.79 9.80 -8.49
N ASP A 137 2.87 10.74 -8.30
CA ASP A 137 2.92 11.90 -7.41
C ASP A 137 2.91 11.57 -5.92
N THR A 138 2.35 10.43 -5.50
CA THR A 138 2.45 9.99 -4.09
C THR A 138 3.87 9.62 -3.68
N LYS A 139 4.76 9.32 -4.64
CA LYS A 139 6.22 9.16 -4.40
C LYS A 139 6.93 10.49 -4.15
N TYR A 140 6.32 11.62 -4.54
CA TYR A 140 6.90 12.96 -4.43
C TYR A 140 6.33 13.78 -3.27
N LEU A 141 5.62 13.14 -2.34
CA LEU A 141 5.22 13.77 -1.08
C LEU A 141 6.42 14.05 -0.14
N PHE A 142 7.66 13.71 -0.55
CA PHE A 142 8.91 13.91 0.21
C PHE A 142 10.12 14.21 -0.68
#